data_AF-A0A930ZBS2-F1
#
_entry.id   AF-A0A930ZBS2-F1
#
_cell.length_a   1.000
_cell.length_b   1.000
_cell.length_c   1.000
_cell.angle_alpha   90.00
_cell.angle_beta   90.00
_cell.angle_gamma   90.00
#
_symmetry.space_group_name_H-M   'P 1'
#
loop_
_entity.id
_entity.type
_entity.pdbx_description
1 polymer ?
#
loop_
_entity_poly.entity_id
_entity_poly.type
_entity_poly.pdbx_seq_one_letter_code
_entity_poly.pdbx_strand_id
1 'polypeptide(L)'
;MKEIDPMIQTARTPLSRKPLVPTPEETEQSRQILEAACGRRVTELALRIKDQSGTSRTVALPARLGHFVLEALSEVANGNAVRLLQICRELTTHEAAELLNVSRTFLVGLLEKGVMPFRLVGSHRRIALTDLLAYKEKTDVQRKEALDAIAAEAQELKLYE
;
A
#
# COMPACT_ATOMS: atom_id res chain seq x y z
N MET A 1 2.59 -44.34 -8.38
CA MET A 1 3.07 -44.22 -9.78
C MET A 1 1.94 -43.66 -10.63
N LYS A 2 1.94 -42.34 -10.82
CA LYS A 2 1.42 -41.63 -11.99
C LYS A 2 2.13 -40.28 -11.98
N GLU A 3 3.15 -40.27 -12.80
CA GLU A 3 4.07 -39.20 -13.10
C GLU A 3 3.41 -38.25 -14.11
N ILE A 4 3.80 -36.97 -14.00
CA ILE A 4 3.86 -35.95 -15.07
C ILE A 4 2.53 -35.28 -15.46
N ASP A 5 2.41 -34.00 -15.03
CA ASP A 5 2.47 -32.93 -16.02
C ASP A 5 3.25 -31.72 -15.46
N PRO A 6 4.38 -31.28 -16.06
CA PRO A 6 5.29 -30.31 -15.48
C PRO A 6 5.31 -29.04 -16.34
N MET A 7 4.26 -28.22 -16.36
CA MET A 7 4.25 -27.02 -17.22
C MET A 7 3.34 -25.89 -16.69
N ILE A 8 3.77 -25.22 -15.61
CA ILE A 8 3.54 -23.77 -15.44
C ILE A 8 4.84 -23.14 -14.96
N GLN A 9 5.85 -23.17 -15.82
CA GLN A 9 7.02 -22.30 -15.72
C GLN A 9 6.73 -21.03 -16.52
N THR A 10 5.70 -20.28 -16.14
CA THR A 10 5.49 -18.93 -16.65
C THR A 10 6.65 -18.10 -16.12
N ALA A 11 7.48 -17.58 -17.02
CA ALA A 11 8.59 -16.69 -16.70
C ALA A 11 8.12 -15.62 -15.71
N ARG A 12 8.50 -15.77 -14.44
CA ARG A 12 8.28 -14.76 -13.41
C ARG A 12 9.27 -13.65 -13.68
N THR A 13 9.04 -12.81 -14.69
CA THR A 13 9.68 -11.51 -14.72
C THR A 13 9.28 -10.83 -13.42
N PRO A 14 10.22 -10.59 -12.49
CA PRO A 14 9.86 -9.97 -11.23
C PRO A 14 9.33 -8.57 -11.55
N LEU A 15 8.07 -8.29 -11.18
CA LEU A 15 7.55 -6.93 -11.19
C LEU A 15 8.56 -6.08 -10.41
N SER A 16 9.10 -5.04 -11.07
CA SER A 16 10.21 -4.25 -10.55
C SER A 16 9.91 -3.76 -9.15
N ARG A 17 10.83 -4.00 -8.20
CA ARG A 17 10.72 -3.52 -6.81
C ARG A 17 11.11 -2.05 -6.63
N LYS A 18 11.61 -1.41 -7.69
CA LYS A 18 12.01 0.00 -7.64
C LYS A 18 10.77 0.88 -7.66
N PRO A 19 10.77 2.01 -6.93
CA PRO A 19 9.71 2.99 -7.07
C PRO A 19 9.66 3.47 -8.53
N LEU A 20 8.45 3.52 -9.09
CA LEU A 20 8.18 4.22 -10.33
C LEU A 20 8.20 5.72 -10.01
N VAL A 21 9.21 6.42 -10.52
CA VAL A 21 9.26 7.88 -10.49
C VAL A 21 8.65 8.35 -11.80
N PRO A 22 7.48 9.00 -11.79
CA PRO A 22 6.77 9.30 -13.02
C PRO A 22 7.46 10.40 -13.81
N THR A 23 7.60 10.17 -15.12
CA THR A 23 7.99 11.20 -16.08
C THR A 23 6.81 12.13 -16.37
N PRO A 24 7.04 13.35 -16.87
CA PRO A 24 5.95 14.27 -17.23
C PRO A 24 4.96 13.67 -18.24
N GLU A 25 5.43 12.81 -19.15
CA GLU A 25 4.59 12.10 -20.11
C GLU A 25 3.70 11.06 -19.41
N GLU A 26 4.24 10.27 -18.48
CA GLU A 26 3.49 9.27 -17.72
C GLU A 26 2.45 9.91 -16.79
N THR A 27 2.76 11.08 -16.21
CA THR A 27 1.83 11.88 -15.41
C THR A 27 0.63 12.32 -16.24
N GLU A 28 0.88 12.87 -17.43
CA GLU A 28 -0.17 13.36 -18.32
C GLU A 28 -1.03 12.22 -18.87
N GLN A 29 -0.40 11.11 -19.29
CA GLN A 29 -1.13 9.90 -19.71
C GLN A 29 -2.00 9.34 -18.58
N SER A 30 -1.50 9.34 -17.34
CA SER A 30 -2.27 8.89 -16.18
C SER A 30 -3.46 9.78 -15.91
N ARG A 31 -3.32 11.11 -16.05
CA ARG A 31 -4.43 12.06 -15.94
C ARG A 31 -5.52 11.77 -16.97
N GLN A 32 -5.15 11.56 -18.24
CA GLN A 32 -6.08 11.23 -19.31
C GLN A 32 -6.82 9.91 -19.06
N ILE A 33 -6.13 8.89 -18.54
CA ILE A 33 -6.75 7.61 -18.16
C ILE A 33 -7.77 7.82 -17.03
N LEU A 34 -7.44 8.63 -16.02
CA LEU A 34 -8.33 8.92 -14.90
C LEU A 34 -9.55 9.72 -15.33
N GLU A 35 -9.41 10.69 -16.24
CA GLU A 35 -10.53 11.45 -16.79
C GLU A 35 -11.49 10.53 -17.58
N ALA A 36 -10.94 9.62 -18.38
CA ALA A 36 -11.74 8.62 -19.11
C ALA A 36 -12.47 7.64 -18.15
N ALA A 37 -11.88 7.38 -16.97
CA ALA A 37 -12.46 6.52 -15.95
C ALA A 37 -13.50 7.25 -15.07
N CYS A 38 -13.28 8.49 -14.66
CA CYS A 38 -14.14 9.21 -13.71
C CYS A 38 -15.49 9.68 -14.31
N GLY A 39 -15.59 9.85 -15.64
CA GLY A 39 -16.80 10.37 -16.29
C GLY A 39 -17.96 9.38 -16.41
N ARG A 40 -17.75 8.09 -16.14
CA ARG A 40 -18.75 7.02 -16.27
C ARG A 40 -18.60 6.06 -15.10
N ARG A 41 -19.69 5.46 -14.61
CA ARG A 41 -19.57 4.32 -13.69
C ARG A 41 -18.74 3.24 -14.39
N VAL A 42 -17.45 3.15 -14.06
CA VAL A 42 -16.56 2.14 -14.63
C VAL A 42 -17.07 0.79 -14.16
N THR A 43 -17.77 0.08 -15.05
CA THR A 43 -18.28 -1.26 -14.76
C THR A 43 -17.22 -2.33 -14.94
N GLU A 44 -16.24 -2.07 -15.81
CA GLU A 44 -15.20 -3.02 -16.16
C GLU A 44 -13.94 -2.28 -16.63
N LEU A 45 -12.78 -2.66 -16.10
CA LEU A 45 -11.46 -2.20 -16.55
C LEU A 45 -10.76 -3.38 -17.23
N ALA A 46 -10.15 -3.17 -18.39
CA ALA A 46 -9.45 -4.23 -19.11
C ALA A 46 -8.02 -3.80 -19.49
N LEU A 47 -7.06 -4.70 -19.33
CA LEU A 47 -5.68 -4.49 -19.73
C LEU A 47 -5.43 -5.13 -21.10
N ARG A 48 -4.86 -4.35 -22.02
CA ARG A 48 -4.36 -4.87 -23.28
C ARG A 48 -2.87 -5.18 -23.15
N ILE A 49 -2.52 -6.44 -23.17
CA ILE A 49 -1.14 -6.94 -23.09
C ILE A 49 -0.70 -7.28 -24.51
N LYS A 50 0.33 -6.60 -25.00
CA LYS A 50 1.01 -6.97 -26.25
C LYS A 50 2.26 -7.76 -25.91
N ASP A 51 2.37 -8.96 -26.46
CA ASP A 51 3.58 -9.76 -26.37
C ASP A 51 4.62 -9.30 -27.42
N GLN A 52 5.88 -9.71 -27.26
CA GLN A 52 6.98 -9.41 -28.19
C GLN A 52 6.72 -9.96 -29.60
N SER A 53 5.87 -10.98 -29.70
CA SER A 53 5.38 -11.55 -30.96
C SER A 53 4.35 -10.69 -31.70
N GLY A 54 3.96 -9.52 -31.14
CA GLY A 54 2.93 -8.65 -31.71
C GLY A 54 1.49 -9.09 -31.42
N THR A 55 1.30 -10.26 -30.79
CA THR A 55 -0.02 -10.75 -30.39
C THR A 55 -0.53 -9.93 -29.21
N SER A 56 -1.69 -9.30 -29.37
CA SER A 56 -2.35 -8.56 -28.28
C SER A 56 -3.47 -9.38 -27.66
N ARG A 57 -3.44 -9.54 -26.33
CA ARG A 57 -4.52 -10.15 -25.55
C ARG A 57 -5.14 -9.12 -24.62
N THR A 58 -6.46 -9.13 -24.51
CA THR A 58 -7.19 -8.28 -23.57
C THR A 58 -7.63 -9.13 -22.39
N VAL A 59 -7.36 -8.66 -21.17
CA VAL A 59 -7.72 -9.34 -19.93
C VAL A 59 -8.55 -8.39 -19.07
N ALA A 60 -9.76 -8.81 -18.71
CA ALA A 60 -10.62 -8.06 -17.80
C ALA A 60 -10.07 -8.12 -16.37
N LEU A 61 -10.06 -6.98 -15.68
CA LEU A 61 -9.68 -6.86 -14.28
C LEU A 61 -10.93 -6.98 -13.40
N PRO A 62 -10.90 -7.78 -12.32
CA PRO A 62 -11.93 -7.73 -11.30
C PRO A 62 -12.08 -6.31 -10.74
N ALA A 63 -13.30 -5.90 -10.41
CA ALA A 63 -13.61 -4.53 -9.98
C ALA A 63 -12.65 -3.98 -8.91
N ARG A 64 -12.38 -4.76 -7.84
CA ARG A 64 -11.45 -4.37 -6.77
C ARG A 64 -10.03 -4.09 -7.27
N LEU A 65 -9.54 -4.92 -8.20
CA LEU A 65 -8.20 -4.75 -8.77
C LEU A 65 -8.16 -3.55 -9.73
N GLY A 66 -9.27 -3.29 -10.44
CA GLY A 66 -9.41 -2.09 -11.27
C GLY A 66 -9.35 -0.80 -10.45
N HIS A 67 -10.07 -0.74 -9.32
CA HIS A 67 -10.00 0.40 -8.40
C HIS A 67 -8.58 0.62 -7.86
N PHE A 68 -7.89 -0.46 -7.46
CA PHE A 68 -6.50 -0.37 -7.00
C PHE A 68 -5.56 0.23 -8.06
N VAL A 69 -5.73 -0.14 -9.34
CA VAL A 69 -4.94 0.44 -10.43
C VAL A 69 -5.25 1.92 -10.62
N LEU A 70 -6.53 2.32 -10.53
CA LEU A 70 -6.93 3.72 -10.63
C LEU A 70 -6.37 4.57 -9.48
N GLU A 71 -6.34 4.05 -8.25
CA GLU A 71 -5.70 4.71 -7.11
C GLU A 71 -4.20 4.92 -7.35
N ALA A 72 -3.48 3.89 -7.82
CA ALA A 72 -2.07 4.00 -8.15
C ALA A 72 -1.82 5.03 -9.28
N LEU A 73 -2.68 5.06 -10.31
CA LEU A 73 -2.60 6.05 -11.39
C LEU A 73 -2.90 7.47 -10.90
N SER A 74 -3.77 7.64 -9.90
CA SER A 74 -4.03 8.93 -9.26
C SER A 74 -2.77 9.50 -8.61
N GLU A 75 -2.00 8.65 -7.92
CA GLU A 75 -0.71 9.06 -7.35
C GLU A 75 0.29 9.45 -8.44
N VAL A 76 0.37 8.66 -9.52
CA VAL A 76 1.23 8.99 -10.67
C VAL A 76 0.82 10.31 -11.33
N ALA A 77 -0.48 10.56 -11.52
CA ALA A 77 -1.01 11.79 -12.11
C ALA A 77 -0.73 13.04 -11.25
N ASN A 78 -0.53 12.86 -9.95
CA ASN A 78 -0.08 13.92 -9.04
C ASN A 78 1.44 14.11 -9.04
N GLY A 79 2.19 13.31 -9.80
CA GLY A 79 3.65 13.31 -9.84
C GLY A 79 4.31 12.57 -8.68
N ASN A 80 3.55 11.79 -7.90
CA ASN A 80 4.09 11.04 -6.77
C ASN A 80 4.76 9.76 -7.24
N ALA A 81 5.89 9.42 -6.61
CA ALA A 81 6.56 8.16 -6.86
C ALA A 81 5.77 6.99 -6.23
N VAL A 82 5.45 5.98 -7.03
CA VAL A 82 4.61 4.84 -6.60
C VAL A 82 5.44 3.56 -6.48
N ARG A 83 5.21 2.79 -5.42
CA ARG A 83 5.88 1.50 -5.19
C ARG A 83 4.91 0.46 -4.65
N LEU A 84 4.88 -0.71 -5.28
CA LEU A 84 4.12 -1.85 -4.81
C LEU A 84 4.88 -2.58 -3.69
N LEU A 85 4.22 -2.74 -2.54
CA LEU A 85 4.71 -3.50 -1.41
C LEU A 85 3.96 -4.83 -1.31
N GLN A 86 4.69 -5.94 -1.24
CA GLN A 86 4.08 -7.24 -0.99
C GLN A 86 3.76 -7.37 0.50
N ILE A 87 2.49 -7.63 0.83
CA ILE A 87 2.00 -7.76 2.23
C ILE A 87 2.49 -9.07 2.89
N CYS A 88 3.02 -10.01 2.12
CA CYS A 88 3.51 -11.30 2.63
C CYS A 88 4.98 -11.21 3.04
N ARG A 89 5.29 -10.56 4.16
CA ARG A 89 6.55 -10.77 4.88
C ARG A 89 6.47 -10.11 6.24
N GLU A 90 6.79 -10.88 7.27
CA GLU A 90 7.13 -10.28 8.55
C GLU A 90 8.19 -9.19 8.33
N LEU A 91 7.92 -8.01 8.87
CA LEU A 91 8.77 -6.83 8.76
C LEU A 91 9.89 -6.90 9.77
N THR A 92 11.05 -6.38 9.39
CA THR A 92 12.09 -6.03 10.36
C THR A 92 11.62 -4.88 11.23
N THR A 93 12.22 -4.72 12.42
CA THR A 93 11.94 -3.55 13.27
C THR A 93 12.32 -2.23 12.62
N HIS A 94 13.20 -2.23 11.61
CA HIS A 94 13.50 -1.03 10.84
C HIS A 94 12.34 -0.68 9.90
N GLU A 95 11.92 -1.62 9.05
CA GLU A 95 10.82 -1.39 8.10
C GLU A 95 9.51 -1.03 8.80
N ALA A 96 9.24 -1.65 9.94
CA ALA A 96 8.08 -1.35 10.74
C ALA A 96 8.13 0.04 11.40
N ALA A 97 9.32 0.49 11.82
CA ALA A 97 9.49 1.82 12.41
C ALA A 97 9.31 2.93 11.36
N GLU A 98 9.85 2.71 10.16
CA GLU A 98 9.66 3.60 9.01
C GLU A 98 8.17 3.70 8.64
N LEU A 99 7.45 2.58 8.62
CA LEU A 99 6.02 2.56 8.26
C LEU A 99 5.15 3.27 9.31
N LEU A 100 5.52 3.20 10.59
CA LEU A 100 4.86 3.92 11.67
C LEU A 100 5.35 5.37 11.83
N ASN A 101 6.38 5.79 11.09
CA ASN A 101 7.04 7.08 11.20
C ASN A 101 7.54 7.39 12.64
N VAL A 102 8.16 6.40 13.28
CA VAL A 102 8.69 6.47 14.65
C VAL A 102 10.13 5.98 14.71
N SER A 103 10.83 6.24 15.81
CA SER A 103 12.17 5.70 16.01
C SER A 103 12.12 4.17 16.23
N ARG A 104 13.17 3.47 15.76
CA ARG A 104 13.32 2.03 15.99
C ARG A 104 13.33 1.68 17.49
N THR A 105 13.94 2.50 18.33
CA THR A 105 14.00 2.29 19.79
C THR A 105 12.62 2.37 20.42
N PHE A 106 11.79 3.33 19.99
CA PHE A 106 10.40 3.41 20.42
C PHE A 106 9.61 2.15 20.03
N LEU A 107 9.73 1.70 18.78
CA LEU A 107 9.06 0.48 18.34
C LEU A 107 9.51 -0.75 19.13
N VAL A 108 10.80 -0.91 19.38
CA VAL A 108 11.31 -2.03 20.19
C VAL A 108 10.71 -2.00 21.60
N GLY A 109 10.61 -0.82 22.22
CA GLY A 109 9.96 -0.67 23.53
C GLY A 109 8.48 -1.08 23.53
N LEU A 110 7.75 -0.82 22.44
CA LEU A 110 6.36 -1.28 22.30
C LEU A 110 6.26 -2.81 22.22
N LEU A 111 7.17 -3.45 21.49
CA LEU A 111 7.21 -4.90 21.35
C LEU A 111 7.57 -5.58 22.67
N GLU A 112 8.53 -5.03 23.42
CA GLU A 112 8.92 -5.56 24.73
C GLU A 112 7.82 -5.40 25.79
N LYS A 113 6.97 -4.36 25.65
CA LYS A 113 5.76 -4.17 26.45
C LYS A 113 4.59 -5.07 26.03
N GLY A 114 4.74 -5.87 24.97
CA GLY A 114 3.67 -6.76 24.47
C GLY A 114 2.51 -6.03 23.79
N VAL A 115 2.69 -4.77 23.38
CA VAL A 115 1.64 -3.98 22.72
C VAL A 115 1.27 -4.57 21.35
N MET A 116 2.24 -5.20 20.69
CA MET A 116 2.05 -5.94 19.45
C MET A 116 2.83 -7.25 19.50
N PRO A 117 2.31 -8.33 18.90
CA PRO A 117 3.03 -9.58 18.77
C PRO A 117 4.27 -9.42 17.87
N PHE A 118 5.31 -10.19 18.18
CA PHE A 118 6.49 -10.33 17.33
C PHE A 118 7.04 -11.74 17.42
N ARG A 119 7.74 -12.15 16.37
CA ARG A 119 8.50 -13.39 16.30
C ARG A 119 9.99 -13.10 16.40
N LEU A 120 10.73 -13.97 17.08
CA LEU A 120 12.18 -14.00 17.02
C LEU A 120 12.64 -14.95 15.92
N VAL A 121 13.47 -14.44 15.01
CA VAL A 121 14.17 -15.22 13.98
C VAL A 121 15.66 -15.01 14.21
N GLY A 122 16.29 -15.96 14.88
CA GLY A 122 17.62 -15.78 15.48
C GLY A 122 17.58 -14.64 16.50
N SER A 123 18.50 -13.68 16.38
CA SER A 123 18.58 -12.50 17.26
C SER A 123 17.70 -11.33 16.82
N HIS A 124 16.97 -11.46 15.72
CA HIS A 124 16.19 -10.37 15.16
C HIS A 124 14.68 -10.56 15.36
N ARG A 125 14.02 -9.46 15.70
CA ARG A 125 12.56 -9.40 15.80
C ARG A 125 11.94 -9.24 14.41
N ARG A 126 10.77 -9.87 14.23
CA ARG A 126 9.96 -9.90 13.03
C ARG A 126 8.51 -9.64 13.41
N ILE A 127 7.85 -8.72 12.71
CA ILE A 127 6.51 -8.24 13.05
C ILE A 127 5.62 -8.49 11.85
N ALA A 128 4.46 -9.14 12.02
CA ALA A 128 3.55 -9.27 10.90
C ALA A 128 3.02 -7.88 10.49
N LEU A 129 2.99 -7.60 9.19
CA LEU A 129 2.49 -6.31 8.69
C LEU A 129 1.03 -6.08 9.11
N THR A 130 0.22 -7.14 9.19
CA THR A 130 -1.17 -7.08 9.68
C THR A 130 -1.27 -6.51 11.08
N ASP A 131 -0.41 -6.99 11.99
CA ASP A 131 -0.41 -6.55 13.39
C ASP A 131 0.07 -5.10 13.52
N LEU A 132 1.05 -4.72 12.69
CA LEU A 132 1.55 -3.35 12.62
C LEU A 132 0.49 -2.37 12.13
N LEU A 133 -0.26 -2.74 11.07
CA LEU A 133 -1.33 -1.89 10.52
C LEU A 133 -2.49 -1.77 11.50
N ALA A 134 -2.88 -2.85 12.17
CA ALA A 134 -3.92 -2.82 13.21
C ALA A 134 -3.55 -1.88 14.36
N TYR A 135 -2.28 -1.90 14.79
CA TYR A 135 -1.78 -0.96 15.79
C TYR A 135 -1.81 0.50 15.31
N LYS A 136 -1.40 0.74 14.05
CA LYS A 136 -1.41 2.07 13.45
C LYS A 136 -2.82 2.65 13.44
N GLU A 137 -3.79 1.88 12.96
CA GLU A 137 -5.19 2.30 12.87
C GLU A 137 -5.75 2.66 14.25
N LYS A 138 -5.53 1.80 15.26
CA LYS A 138 -5.92 2.09 16.65
C LYS A 138 -5.30 3.38 17.18
N THR A 139 -4.02 3.60 16.91
CA THR A 139 -3.30 4.80 17.37
C THR A 139 -3.78 6.06 16.68
N ASP A 140 -4.06 5.99 15.38
CA ASP A 140 -4.52 7.14 14.59
C ASP A 140 -5.94 7.57 15.01
N VAL A 141 -6.80 6.61 15.38
CA VAL A 141 -8.11 6.90 16.01
C VAL A 141 -7.93 7.63 17.35
N GLN A 142 -7.09 7.10 18.25
CA GLN A 142 -6.84 7.70 19.56
C GLN A 142 -6.23 9.12 19.47
N ARG A 143 -5.32 9.33 18.52
CA ARG A 143 -4.74 10.67 18.26
C ARG A 143 -5.81 11.65 17.82
N LYS A 144 -6.71 11.24 16.93
CA LYS A 144 -7.80 12.08 16.45
C LYS A 144 -8.73 12.46 17.59
N GLU A 145 -9.15 11.49 18.41
CA GLU A 145 -10.00 11.74 19.59
C GLU A 145 -9.35 12.72 20.58
N ALA A 146 -8.05 12.59 20.84
CA ALA A 146 -7.32 13.50 21.72
C ALA A 146 -7.25 14.93 21.14
N LEU A 147 -7.02 15.07 19.83
CA LEU A 147 -7.02 16.38 19.17
C LEU A 147 -8.40 17.02 19.18
N ASP A 148 -9.45 16.25 18.94
CA ASP A 148 -10.84 16.71 19.00
C ASP A 148 -11.20 17.19 20.42
N ALA A 149 -10.73 16.48 21.46
CA ALA A 149 -10.91 16.88 22.86
C ALA A 149 -10.19 18.21 23.20
N ILE A 150 -8.93 18.36 22.77
CA ILE A 150 -8.17 19.61 22.96
C ILE A 150 -8.84 20.77 22.24
N ALA A 151 -9.33 20.54 21.02
CA ALA A 151 -10.03 21.56 20.23
C ALA A 151 -11.36 21.98 20.89
N ALA A 152 -12.11 21.03 21.46
CA ALA A 152 -13.35 21.32 22.18
C ALA A 152 -13.08 22.16 23.44
N GLU A 153 -12.08 21.80 24.25
CA GLU A 153 -11.69 22.55 25.45
C GLU A 153 -11.23 23.98 25.12
N ALA A 154 -10.44 24.15 24.06
CA ALA A 154 -10.03 25.47 23.59
C ALA A 154 -11.20 26.34 23.08
N GLN A 155 -12.25 25.71 22.54
CA GLN A 155 -13.46 26.41 22.10
C GLN A 155 -14.36 26.81 23.27
N GLU A 156 -14.47 25.97 24.30
CA GLU A 156 -15.17 26.31 25.55
C GLU A 156 -14.50 27.48 26.26
N LEU A 157 -13.17 27.48 26.38
CA LEU A 157 -12.43 28.58 27.02
C LEU A 157 -12.61 29.93 26.31
N LYS A 158 -12.73 29.94 24.97
CA LYS A 158 -13.03 31.14 24.18
C LYS A 158 -14.48 31.63 24.32
N LEU A 159 -15.39 30.81 24.84
CA LEU A 159 -16.79 31.20 25.11
C LEU A 159 -16.98 31.88 26.47
N TYR A 160 -15.96 31.85 27.33
CA TYR A 160 -15.95 32.50 28.65
C TYR A 160 -15.18 33.84 28.68
N GLU A 161 -14.71 34.32 27.53
CA GLU A 161 -14.13 35.67 27.34
C GLU A 161 -15.14 36.68 26.78
#